data_AF-A0A0C9YCM5-F1
#
_entry.id   AF-A0A0C9YCM5-F1
#
_cell.length_a   1.000
_cell.length_b   1.000
_cell.length_c   1.000
_cell.angle_alpha   90.00
_cell.angle_beta   90.00
_cell.angle_gamma   90.00
#
_symmetry.space_group_name_H-M   'P 1'
#
loop_
_entity.id
_entity.type
_entity.pdbx_description
1 polymer ?
#
loop_
_entity_poly.entity_id
_entity_poly.type
_entity_poly.pdbx_seq_one_letter_code
_entity_poly.pdbx_strand_id
1 'polypeptide(L)'
;MIGNQRPQARTRTLEDPQANTPSVTPRYTYSQTPKPITSRRSSPVGTNFVINDNPTWEDGVQSPGIALLSVDNFPSDLQYLIDTLLPYAFDLGIFLYLPRLRAQPESIMPPLLTALILCSLHVIGPSDLDQTISVEPLVFRLLNTLADSYNAENPGRGPRFYMQTLQAEVLLVYHLLLMGSVSIAQSRVNAAMSLAIRLGLHMRSGGAPAAGSFDFLANFLPRLPLPGDAIEEQERADAWWIVYTLVKFAQVIYVGSPDVSSTVDITPPWPDAAKDGSCVPNGANGDPVSQFLLAQYFGTEGETPLGLQARASALLGEAHSIAAAYYRDSSISQSAGFCSRLTTLDNLIQNFFSSLPYPATLSRSPGTGGAYTSQQMLLVVNLTALAQITLHCPFALMHVPSNRVCVESAIRAVQALNGMEDQKIMNPICVMSWGAFFSVLHGELGRLRSRPWQGYGSASTDQGPNEVSETDIVNAIRSLASFSGSWSGQYPLQMTIRAKLQAAASSA
;
A
#
# COMPACT_ATOMS: atom_id res chain seq x y z
N MET A 1 -13.16 -49.21 47.00
CA MET A 1 -14.02 -49.92 46.03
C MET A 1 -14.58 -48.90 45.07
N ILE A 2 -13.94 -48.74 43.91
CA ILE A 2 -14.28 -47.73 42.91
C ILE A 2 -14.95 -48.47 41.75
N GLY A 3 -16.22 -48.14 41.49
CA GLY A 3 -17.07 -48.80 40.52
C GLY A 3 -16.90 -48.23 39.11
N ASN A 4 -16.62 -49.11 38.16
CA ASN A 4 -16.59 -48.86 36.72
C ASN A 4 -18.00 -48.65 36.15
N GLN A 5 -18.23 -47.57 35.41
CA GLN A 5 -19.37 -47.45 34.51
C GLN A 5 -18.92 -47.27 33.06
N ARG A 6 -19.30 -48.24 32.22
CA ARG A 6 -19.24 -48.27 30.76
C ARG A 6 -20.40 -47.43 30.17
N PRO A 7 -20.20 -46.66 29.09
CA PRO A 7 -21.30 -46.21 28.25
C PRO A 7 -21.56 -47.20 27.10
N GLN A 8 -22.82 -47.62 26.94
CA GLN A 8 -23.31 -48.35 25.78
C GLN A 8 -23.59 -47.39 24.61
N ALA A 9 -23.00 -47.69 23.44
CA ALA A 9 -23.31 -47.01 22.19
C ALA A 9 -24.64 -47.55 21.62
N ARG A 10 -25.56 -46.63 21.30
CA ARG A 10 -26.87 -46.92 20.69
C ARG A 10 -26.80 -46.49 19.22
N THR A 11 -26.66 -47.45 18.33
CA THR A 11 -26.82 -47.30 16.88
C THR A 11 -28.29 -47.04 16.56
N ARG A 12 -28.60 -45.87 16.00
CA ARG A 12 -29.87 -45.60 15.32
C ARG A 12 -29.59 -45.49 13.83
N THR A 13 -30.03 -46.51 13.11
CA THR A 13 -30.33 -46.51 11.68
C THR A 13 -31.41 -45.46 11.39
N LEU A 14 -31.13 -44.53 10.46
CA LEU A 14 -32.11 -43.61 9.91
C LEU A 14 -32.22 -43.91 8.41
N GLU A 15 -33.44 -44.23 8.01
CA GLU A 15 -33.86 -44.56 6.64
C GLU A 15 -33.91 -43.32 5.75
N ASP A 16 -33.58 -43.56 4.47
CA ASP A 16 -33.76 -42.68 3.31
C ASP A 16 -35.21 -42.26 3.10
N PRO A 17 -35.42 -41.00 2.64
CA PRO A 17 -36.43 -40.73 1.64
C PRO A 17 -35.77 -40.18 0.37
N GLN A 18 -35.84 -40.97 -0.71
CA GLN A 18 -35.64 -40.52 -2.08
C GLN A 18 -36.52 -39.31 -2.38
N ALA A 19 -35.90 -38.15 -2.56
CA ALA A 19 -36.48 -37.02 -3.27
C ALA A 19 -35.52 -36.65 -4.42
N ASN A 20 -35.92 -37.01 -5.64
CA ASN A 20 -35.27 -36.60 -6.88
C ASN A 20 -35.35 -35.07 -7.02
N THR A 21 -34.29 -34.37 -6.65
CA THR A 21 -34.02 -33.00 -7.07
C THR A 21 -33.12 -33.01 -8.31
N PRO A 22 -33.46 -32.26 -9.38
CA PRO A 22 -32.58 -32.15 -10.53
C PRO A 22 -31.29 -31.43 -10.11
N SER A 23 -30.16 -32.14 -10.16
CA SER A 23 -28.83 -31.52 -10.05
C SER A 23 -28.63 -30.57 -11.24
N VAL A 24 -28.89 -29.28 -11.01
CA VAL A 24 -28.42 -28.23 -11.89
C VAL A 24 -26.92 -28.10 -11.62
N THR A 25 -26.11 -28.79 -12.43
CA THR A 25 -24.67 -28.58 -12.47
C THR A 25 -24.44 -27.18 -13.06
N PRO A 26 -23.92 -26.19 -12.30
CA PRO A 26 -23.49 -24.94 -12.88
C PRO A 26 -22.38 -25.25 -13.89
N ARG A 27 -22.61 -24.92 -15.17
CA ARG A 27 -21.58 -24.98 -16.21
C ARG A 27 -20.52 -23.94 -15.87
N TYR A 28 -19.44 -24.38 -15.23
CA TYR A 28 -18.22 -23.60 -15.15
C TYR A 28 -17.67 -23.41 -16.57
N THR A 29 -17.74 -22.19 -17.09
CA THR A 29 -17.17 -21.79 -18.40
C THR A 29 -15.63 -21.81 -18.43
N TYR A 30 -14.97 -22.25 -17.36
CA TYR A 30 -13.50 -22.36 -17.26
C TYR A 30 -12.92 -23.60 -17.94
N SER A 31 -13.73 -24.56 -18.41
CA SER A 31 -13.24 -25.74 -19.11
C SER A 31 -13.10 -25.50 -20.62
N GLN A 32 -12.25 -24.56 -21.03
CA GLN A 32 -11.70 -24.58 -22.39
C GLN A 32 -10.31 -25.21 -22.31
N THR A 33 -10.18 -26.43 -22.81
CA THR A 33 -8.90 -27.12 -23.00
C THR A 33 -8.01 -26.27 -23.92
N PRO A 34 -6.88 -25.71 -23.44
CA PRO A 34 -5.99 -24.96 -24.30
C PRO A 34 -5.28 -25.92 -25.25
N LYS A 35 -5.25 -25.59 -26.54
CA LYS A 35 -4.29 -26.21 -27.47
C LYS A 35 -2.87 -25.95 -26.94
N PRO A 36 -1.95 -26.91 -27.04
CA PRO A 36 -0.58 -26.73 -26.59
C PRO A 36 0.10 -25.65 -27.46
N ILE A 37 0.16 -24.43 -26.93
CA ILE A 37 0.97 -23.35 -27.49
C ILE A 37 2.40 -23.63 -27.02
N THR A 38 3.32 -23.73 -27.98
CA THR A 38 4.76 -23.82 -27.75
C THR A 38 5.19 -22.71 -26.78
N SER A 39 5.77 -23.10 -25.65
CA SER A 39 6.18 -22.19 -24.59
C SER A 39 7.31 -21.27 -25.06
N ARG A 40 6.95 -20.16 -25.70
CA ARG A 40 7.82 -18.99 -25.69
C ARG A 40 7.84 -18.53 -24.23
N ARG A 41 9.02 -18.49 -23.64
CA ARG A 41 9.28 -17.98 -22.28
C ARG A 41 9.04 -16.47 -22.30
N SER A 42 7.80 -16.05 -22.47
CA SER A 42 7.36 -14.71 -22.13
C SER A 42 7.43 -14.64 -20.60
N SER A 43 8.36 -13.85 -20.09
CA SER A 43 8.36 -13.41 -18.69
C SER A 43 6.94 -13.03 -18.31
N PRO A 44 6.50 -13.35 -17.06
CA PRO A 44 5.15 -13.06 -16.63
C PRO A 44 4.81 -11.62 -17.01
N VAL A 45 3.59 -11.42 -17.51
CA VAL A 45 2.97 -10.09 -17.54
C VAL A 45 2.66 -9.72 -16.09
N GLY A 46 3.71 -9.61 -15.26
CA GLY A 46 3.74 -8.53 -14.30
C GLY A 46 3.61 -7.27 -15.15
N THR A 47 2.80 -6.33 -14.69
CA THR A 47 2.82 -4.97 -15.21
C THR A 47 4.26 -4.59 -15.55
N ASN A 48 4.63 -4.57 -16.84
CA ASN A 48 5.99 -4.26 -17.30
C ASN A 48 6.22 -2.73 -17.16
N PHE A 49 5.89 -2.19 -15.99
CA PHE A 49 6.56 -1.05 -15.40
C PHE A 49 7.89 -1.54 -14.82
N VAL A 50 8.72 -2.14 -15.68
CA VAL A 50 10.16 -2.18 -15.39
C VAL A 50 10.61 -0.75 -15.60
N ILE A 51 10.62 0.03 -14.50
CA ILE A 51 11.47 1.21 -14.43
C ILE A 51 12.88 0.61 -14.54
N ASN A 52 13.54 0.83 -15.69
CA ASN A 52 14.92 0.44 -15.86
C ASN A 52 15.73 1.30 -14.88
N ASP A 53 15.95 0.77 -13.68
CA ASP A 53 16.80 1.35 -12.64
C ASP A 53 18.25 1.21 -13.12
N ASN A 54 18.70 2.18 -13.91
CA ASN A 54 20.13 2.42 -14.05
C ASN A 54 20.43 3.92 -13.86
N PRO A 55 20.21 4.47 -12.65
CA PRO A 55 20.88 5.69 -12.27
C PRO A 55 22.36 5.34 -12.07
N THR A 56 23.18 5.59 -13.08
CA THR A 56 24.63 5.61 -12.92
C THR A 56 24.96 6.81 -12.03
N TRP A 57 25.00 6.59 -10.71
CA TRP A 57 25.56 7.55 -9.77
C TRP A 57 27.06 7.54 -9.99
N GLU A 58 27.56 8.40 -10.88
CA GLU A 58 28.99 8.53 -11.09
C GLU A 58 29.62 9.16 -9.85
N ASP A 59 30.50 8.38 -9.20
CA ASP A 59 31.38 8.85 -8.13
C ASP A 59 32.27 9.97 -8.67
N GLY A 60 32.00 11.21 -8.27
CA GLY A 60 33.03 12.24 -8.31
C GLY A 60 32.56 13.66 -8.58
N VAL A 61 32.06 14.34 -7.55
CA VAL A 61 32.31 15.79 -7.36
C VAL A 61 32.35 16.08 -5.86
N GLN A 62 33.51 16.49 -5.34
CA GLN A 62 33.58 17.16 -4.03
C GLN A 62 32.89 18.51 -4.18
N SER A 63 31.62 18.58 -3.77
CA SER A 63 30.83 19.80 -3.84
C SER A 63 31.21 20.74 -2.68
N PRO A 64 31.48 22.03 -2.93
CA PRO A 64 31.77 23.01 -1.89
C PRO A 64 30.56 23.20 -0.96
N GLY A 65 30.85 23.35 0.34
CA GLY A 65 29.88 23.30 1.44
C GLY A 65 28.61 24.10 1.20
N ILE A 66 27.49 23.38 1.11
CA ILE A 66 26.14 23.93 1.18
C ILE A 66 25.97 24.45 2.62
N ALA A 67 25.94 25.78 2.78
CA ALA A 67 25.52 26.45 4.01
C ALA A 67 24.00 26.30 4.18
N LEU A 68 23.52 25.07 4.30
CA LEU A 68 22.11 24.77 4.51
C LEU A 68 21.82 24.84 6.00
N LEU A 69 20.96 25.80 6.41
CA LEU A 69 20.55 26.04 7.79
C LEU A 69 21.77 26.14 8.71
N SER A 70 22.30 27.36 8.87
CA SER A 70 23.37 27.62 9.83
C SER A 70 23.03 26.89 11.14
N VAL A 71 23.88 25.95 11.54
CA VAL A 71 23.68 25.09 12.72
C VAL A 71 23.41 25.95 13.97
N ASP A 72 23.79 27.22 13.92
CA ASP A 72 23.58 28.22 14.97
C ASP A 72 22.11 28.70 15.15
N ASN A 73 21.20 28.52 14.18
CA ASN A 73 19.77 28.93 14.25
C ASN A 73 18.77 27.76 14.40
N PHE A 74 19.30 26.58 14.69
CA PHE A 74 18.61 25.28 14.69
C PHE A 74 17.21 25.24 15.36
N PRO A 75 16.96 25.85 16.53
CA PRO A 75 15.67 25.69 17.22
C PRO A 75 14.50 26.37 16.51
N SER A 76 14.73 27.57 15.97
CA SER A 76 13.69 28.35 15.26
C SER A 76 13.37 27.73 13.90
N ASP A 77 14.39 27.23 13.21
CA ASP A 77 14.24 26.59 11.91
C ASP A 77 13.49 25.26 12.01
N LEU A 78 13.76 24.48 13.08
CA LEU A 78 13.03 23.24 13.35
C LEU A 78 11.55 23.50 13.68
N GLN A 79 11.27 24.58 14.41
CA GLN A 79 9.90 24.94 14.74
C GLN A 79 9.08 25.25 13.49
N TYR A 80 9.64 26.09 12.61
CA TYR A 80 9.06 26.41 11.32
C TYR A 80 8.86 25.14 10.47
N LEU A 81 9.83 24.24 10.48
CA LEU A 81 9.77 22.98 9.76
C LEU A 81 8.62 22.09 10.24
N ILE A 82 8.48 21.92 11.56
CA ILE A 82 7.39 21.12 12.14
C ILE A 82 6.04 21.77 11.80
N ASP A 83 5.94 23.09 11.89
CA ASP A 83 4.71 23.83 11.56
C ASP A 83 4.35 23.70 10.07
N THR A 84 5.36 23.64 9.20
CA THR A 84 5.18 23.41 7.75
C THR A 84 4.69 21.99 7.46
N LEU A 85 5.19 20.99 8.19
CA LEU A 85 4.83 19.57 7.98
C LEU A 85 3.52 19.17 8.65
N LEU A 86 3.11 19.84 9.73
CA LEU A 86 1.95 19.45 10.54
C LEU A 86 0.66 19.21 9.73
N PRO A 87 0.29 20.03 8.73
CA PRO A 87 -0.93 19.82 7.95
C PRO A 87 -0.89 18.56 7.07
N TYR A 88 0.30 18.02 6.81
CA TYR A 88 0.55 16.95 5.85
C TYR A 88 1.21 15.73 6.51
N ALA A 89 1.33 15.73 7.83
CA ALA A 89 2.09 14.73 8.58
C ALA A 89 1.63 13.31 8.22
N PHE A 90 0.32 13.10 8.16
CA PHE A 90 -0.25 11.81 7.82
C PHE A 90 0.02 11.41 6.36
N ASP A 91 -0.19 12.32 5.41
CA ASP A 91 0.03 12.04 3.98
C ASP A 91 1.50 11.73 3.67
N LEU A 92 2.42 12.26 4.49
CA LEU A 92 3.85 11.98 4.47
C LEU A 92 4.26 10.75 5.28
N GLY A 93 3.34 10.05 5.93
CA GLY A 93 3.65 8.85 6.73
C GLY A 93 4.35 9.15 8.05
N ILE A 94 4.18 10.36 8.60
CA ILE A 94 4.64 10.72 9.93
C ILE A 94 3.67 10.14 10.96
N PHE A 95 4.09 9.08 11.64
CA PHE A 95 3.37 8.47 12.76
C PHE A 95 3.77 9.04 14.13
N LEU A 96 4.90 9.75 14.22
CA LEU A 96 5.30 10.39 15.47
C LEU A 96 4.44 11.63 15.75
N TYR A 97 4.09 11.83 17.02
CA TYR A 97 3.31 12.97 17.47
C TYR A 97 4.16 14.24 17.41
N LEU A 98 3.98 15.01 16.32
CA LEU A 98 4.76 16.23 16.06
C LEU A 98 4.78 17.24 17.22
N PRO A 99 3.69 17.48 17.99
CA PRO A 99 3.74 18.38 19.15
C PRO A 99 4.71 17.90 20.25
N ARG A 100 4.93 16.59 20.41
CA ARG A 100 5.93 16.05 21.33
C ARG A 100 7.36 16.28 20.84
N LEU A 101 7.60 16.16 19.52
CA LEU A 101 8.89 16.52 18.93
C LEU A 101 9.17 18.02 19.07
N ARG A 102 8.15 18.85 18.86
CA ARG A 102 8.19 20.30 19.04
C ARG A 102 8.58 20.71 20.45
N ALA A 103 8.04 20.03 21.46
CA ALA A 103 8.29 20.35 22.86
C ALA A 103 9.72 20.00 23.33
N GLN A 104 10.43 19.14 22.58
CA GLN A 104 11.75 18.62 22.97
C GLN A 104 12.68 18.55 21.74
N PRO A 105 13.01 19.68 21.10
CA PRO A 105 13.78 19.72 19.85
C PRO A 105 15.18 19.09 19.98
N GLU A 106 15.81 19.20 21.16
CA GLU A 106 17.12 18.64 21.47
C GLU A 106 17.17 17.11 21.45
N SER A 107 16.01 16.47 21.49
CA SER A 107 15.88 15.01 21.49
C SER A 107 15.65 14.43 20.10
N ILE A 108 15.56 15.26 19.07
CA ILE A 108 15.40 14.81 17.68
C ILE A 108 16.75 14.27 17.19
N MET A 109 16.73 13.01 16.77
CA MET A 109 17.91 12.30 16.30
C MET A 109 18.31 12.80 14.91
N PRO A 110 19.63 12.86 14.62
CA PRO A 110 20.13 13.31 13.33
C PRO A 110 19.48 12.68 12.08
N PRO A 111 19.21 11.35 12.01
CA PRO A 111 18.51 10.78 10.85
C PRO A 111 17.09 11.31 10.71
N LEU A 112 16.33 11.43 11.80
CA LEU A 112 14.97 11.97 11.74
C LEU A 112 14.98 13.44 11.32
N LEU A 113 15.87 14.25 11.87
CA LEU A 113 15.99 15.64 11.45
C LEU A 113 16.27 15.76 9.94
N THR A 114 17.23 14.99 9.42
CA THR A 114 17.58 15.02 7.99
C THR A 114 16.39 14.62 7.13
N ALA A 115 15.64 13.60 7.55
CA ALA A 115 14.41 13.17 6.88
C ALA A 115 13.31 14.24 6.91
N LEU A 116 13.11 14.90 8.06
CA LEU A 116 12.17 16.00 8.22
C LEU A 116 12.53 17.19 7.32
N ILE A 117 13.82 17.53 7.19
CA ILE A 117 14.31 18.56 6.25
C ILE A 117 13.97 18.17 4.81
N LEU A 118 14.28 16.93 4.40
CA LEU A 118 13.94 16.42 3.07
C LEU A 118 12.43 16.53 2.78
N CYS A 119 11.58 16.15 3.74
CA CYS A 119 10.13 16.29 3.60
C CYS A 119 9.69 17.75 3.51
N SER A 120 10.28 18.65 4.29
CA SER A 120 9.91 20.08 4.24
C SER A 120 10.27 20.73 2.90
N LEU A 121 11.42 20.35 2.31
CA LEU A 121 11.80 20.79 0.97
C LEU A 121 10.82 20.30 -0.09
N HIS A 122 10.25 19.10 0.08
CA HIS A 122 9.18 18.61 -0.77
C HIS A 122 7.91 19.46 -0.67
N VAL A 123 7.51 19.83 0.56
CA VAL A 123 6.30 20.63 0.82
C VAL A 123 6.41 22.05 0.25
N ILE A 124 7.56 22.69 0.45
CA ILE A 124 7.81 24.08 0.04
C ILE A 124 7.94 24.18 -1.49
N GLY A 125 8.51 23.14 -2.12
CA GLY A 125 8.71 23.10 -3.56
C GLY A 125 9.83 24.05 -4.04
N PRO A 126 10.27 23.89 -5.30
CA PRO A 126 11.39 24.66 -5.85
C PRO A 126 11.04 26.11 -6.20
N SER A 127 9.76 26.47 -6.33
CA SER A 127 9.33 27.81 -6.75
C SER A 127 9.52 28.89 -5.69
N ASP A 128 9.58 28.50 -4.40
CA ASP A 128 9.71 29.42 -3.28
C ASP A 128 11.18 29.60 -2.83
N LEU A 129 12.11 28.82 -3.39
CA LEU A 129 13.53 28.85 -3.05
C LEU A 129 14.35 29.32 -4.26
N ASP A 130 14.80 30.57 -4.23
CA ASP A 130 15.72 31.17 -5.22
C ASP A 130 17.08 30.42 -5.35
N GLN A 131 17.32 29.40 -4.52
CA GLN A 131 18.49 28.52 -4.58
C GLN A 131 18.05 27.08 -4.73
N THR A 132 18.48 26.43 -5.81
CA THR A 132 18.29 24.99 -6.06
C THR A 132 19.10 24.20 -5.03
N ILE A 133 18.51 23.94 -3.86
CA ILE A 133 19.10 23.07 -2.87
C ILE A 133 19.18 21.67 -3.49
N SER A 134 20.40 21.16 -3.65
CA SER A 134 20.56 19.77 -4.07
C SER A 134 20.06 18.86 -2.95
N VAL A 135 19.06 18.04 -3.28
CA VAL A 135 18.42 17.07 -2.38
C VAL A 135 19.30 15.84 -2.16
N GLU A 136 20.14 15.52 -3.15
CA GLU A 136 20.97 14.31 -3.19
C GLU A 136 21.96 14.19 -2.01
N PRO A 137 22.71 15.25 -1.61
CA PRO A 137 23.57 15.19 -0.42
C PRO A 137 22.81 14.87 0.87
N LEU A 138 21.56 15.33 0.99
CA LEU A 138 20.73 15.05 2.16
C LEU A 138 20.27 13.60 2.19
N VAL A 139 19.94 13.02 1.03
CA VAL A 139 19.61 11.59 0.90
C VAL A 139 20.81 10.73 1.28
N PHE A 140 22.00 11.05 0.76
CA PHE A 140 23.23 10.33 1.11
C PHE A 140 23.57 10.44 2.60
N ARG A 141 23.44 11.65 3.18
CA ARG A 141 23.60 11.86 4.62
C ARG A 141 22.60 11.04 5.43
N LEU A 142 21.34 10.98 5.01
CA LEU A 142 20.31 10.19 5.68
C LEU A 142 20.63 8.68 5.64
N LEU A 143 21.05 8.16 4.48
CA LEU A 143 21.48 6.77 4.34
C LEU A 143 22.63 6.43 5.29
N ASN A 144 23.66 7.27 5.35
CA ASN A 144 24.82 7.05 6.23
C ASN A 144 24.45 7.14 7.71
N THR A 145 23.70 8.17 8.11
CA THR A 145 23.28 8.32 9.52
C THR A 145 22.36 7.20 9.99
N LEU A 146 21.55 6.61 9.09
CA LEU A 146 20.77 5.41 9.39
C LEU A 146 21.66 4.17 9.51
N ALA A 147 22.66 3.99 8.64
CA ALA A 147 23.63 2.91 8.77
C ALA A 147 24.39 2.98 10.11
N ASP A 148 24.85 4.18 10.49
CA ASP A 148 25.50 4.41 11.79
C ASP A 148 24.56 4.14 12.97
N SER A 149 23.26 4.45 12.81
CA SER A 149 22.23 4.19 13.82
C SER A 149 22.00 2.70 14.07
N TYR A 150 22.19 1.86 13.05
CA TYR A 150 22.12 0.40 13.19
C TYR A 150 23.38 -0.20 13.80
N ASN A 151 24.56 0.32 13.43
CA ASN A 151 25.84 -0.19 13.91
C ASN A 151 26.16 0.21 15.35
N ALA A 152 25.57 1.32 15.82
CA ALA A 152 25.70 1.76 17.20
C ALA A 152 24.85 0.90 18.13
N GLU A 153 25.26 -0.35 18.35
CA GLU A 153 24.76 -1.22 19.43
C GLU A 153 25.06 -0.55 20.78
N ASN A 154 24.16 0.32 21.23
CA ASN A 154 24.24 0.96 22.53
C ASN A 154 23.00 0.58 23.33
N PRO A 155 23.12 -0.31 24.33
CA PRO A 155 21.98 -0.72 25.17
C PRO A 155 21.39 0.46 25.98
N GLY A 156 22.05 1.63 25.99
CA GLY A 156 21.52 2.87 26.58
C GLY A 156 20.59 3.68 25.66
N ARG A 157 20.37 3.28 24.41
CA ARG A 157 19.45 3.99 23.50
C ARG A 157 18.02 3.61 23.84
N GLY A 158 17.24 4.56 24.38
CA GLY A 158 15.87 4.33 24.81
C GLY A 158 14.87 4.12 23.66
N PRO A 159 13.60 3.80 23.96
CA PRO A 159 12.53 3.51 22.99
C PRO A 159 12.37 4.56 21.89
N ARG A 160 12.51 5.83 22.30
CA ARG A 160 12.41 6.99 21.43
C ARG A 160 13.42 6.97 20.28
N PHE A 161 14.65 6.52 20.54
CA PHE A 161 15.70 6.47 19.51
C PHE A 161 15.28 5.55 18.35
N TYR A 162 14.74 4.37 18.68
CA TYR A 162 14.33 3.39 17.67
C TYR A 162 13.08 3.83 16.91
N MET A 163 12.11 4.44 17.60
CA MET A 163 10.91 4.99 16.95
C MET A 163 11.26 6.14 15.97
N GLN A 164 12.20 7.01 16.33
CA GLN A 164 12.69 8.07 15.43
C GLN A 164 13.51 7.51 14.26
N THR A 165 14.32 6.48 14.50
CA THR A 165 15.03 5.77 13.43
C THR A 165 14.05 5.13 12.44
N LEU A 166 13.00 4.47 12.93
CA LEU A 166 11.96 3.89 12.10
C LEU A 166 11.19 4.95 11.30
N GLN A 167 10.87 6.10 11.92
CA GLN A 167 10.22 7.21 11.24
C GLN A 167 11.09 7.74 10.09
N ALA A 168 12.40 7.90 10.35
CA ALA A 168 13.35 8.35 9.34
C ALA A 168 13.47 7.38 8.16
N GLU A 169 13.42 6.06 8.41
CA GLU A 169 13.34 5.05 7.36
C GLU A 169 12.11 5.17 6.48
N VAL A 170 10.92 5.33 7.10
CA VAL A 170 9.66 5.49 6.37
C VAL A 170 9.70 6.72 5.45
N LEU A 171 10.18 7.84 5.97
CA LEU A 171 10.31 9.08 5.19
C LEU A 171 11.34 8.95 4.07
N LEU A 172 12.45 8.26 4.31
CA LEU A 172 13.44 7.95 3.27
C LEU A 172 12.84 7.08 2.16
N VAL A 173 12.10 6.02 2.51
CA VAL A 173 11.40 5.17 1.53
C VAL A 173 10.50 6.02 0.64
N TYR A 174 9.66 6.86 1.26
CA TYR A 174 8.75 7.76 0.53
C TYR A 174 9.50 8.68 -0.42
N HIS A 175 10.61 9.25 0.03
CA HIS A 175 11.45 10.08 -0.82
C HIS A 175 12.06 9.29 -2.00
N LEU A 176 12.60 8.10 -1.75
CA LEU A 176 13.18 7.24 -2.79
C LEU A 176 12.13 6.81 -3.82
N LEU A 177 10.88 6.55 -3.41
CA LEU A 177 9.77 6.26 -4.32
C LEU A 177 9.48 7.46 -5.22
N LEU A 178 9.42 8.68 -4.70
CA LEU A 178 9.23 9.89 -5.51
C LEU A 178 10.37 10.11 -6.51
N MET A 179 11.61 9.81 -6.11
CA MET A 179 12.78 9.84 -6.98
C MET A 179 12.81 8.71 -8.03
N GLY A 180 11.88 7.75 -7.96
CA GLY A 180 11.86 6.58 -8.84
C GLY A 180 12.94 5.55 -8.54
N SER A 181 13.64 5.65 -7.40
CA SER A 181 14.68 4.71 -6.97
C SER A 181 14.05 3.48 -6.29
N VAL A 182 13.25 2.72 -7.04
CA VAL A 182 12.36 1.69 -6.49
C VAL A 182 13.13 0.53 -5.85
N SER A 183 14.22 0.09 -6.46
CA SER A 183 15.08 -0.98 -5.91
C SER A 183 15.68 -0.62 -4.54
N ILE A 184 16.19 0.61 -4.39
CA ILE A 184 16.71 1.10 -3.11
C ILE A 184 15.57 1.22 -2.10
N ALA A 185 14.44 1.81 -2.51
CA ALA A 185 13.25 1.92 -1.66
C ALA A 185 12.79 0.55 -1.13
N GLN A 186 12.77 -0.48 -1.97
CA GLN A 186 12.42 -1.86 -1.57
C GLN A 186 13.35 -2.40 -0.47
N SER A 187 14.66 -2.19 -0.61
CA SER A 187 15.63 -2.58 0.41
C SER A 187 15.36 -1.88 1.75
N ARG A 188 15.06 -0.58 1.70
CA ARG A 188 14.72 0.22 2.90
C ARG A 188 13.38 -0.16 3.51
N VAL A 189 12.37 -0.52 2.71
CA VAL A 189 11.10 -1.08 3.21
C VAL A 189 11.35 -2.38 4.00
N ASN A 190 12.20 -3.27 3.48
CA ASN A 190 12.55 -4.51 4.19
C ASN A 190 13.32 -4.22 5.50
N ALA A 191 14.19 -3.21 5.51
CA ALA A 191 14.88 -2.75 6.71
C ALA A 191 13.89 -2.18 7.75
N ALA A 192 12.96 -1.33 7.33
CA ALA A 192 11.90 -0.77 8.18
C ALA A 192 11.00 -1.86 8.77
N MET A 193 10.60 -2.85 7.96
CA MET A 193 9.82 -4.01 8.43
C MET A 193 10.59 -4.83 9.45
N SER A 194 11.86 -5.12 9.16
CA SER A 194 12.74 -5.86 10.09
C SER A 194 12.89 -5.11 11.41
N LEU A 195 13.07 -3.80 11.37
CA LEU A 195 13.13 -2.94 12.56
C LEU A 195 11.79 -2.99 13.32
N ALA A 196 10.65 -2.79 12.65
CA ALA A 196 9.33 -2.83 13.28
C ALA A 196 9.02 -4.18 13.94
N ILE A 197 9.36 -5.30 13.29
CA ILE A 197 9.23 -6.65 13.87
C ILE A 197 10.12 -6.78 15.10
N ARG A 198 11.41 -6.40 15.01
CA ARG A 198 12.36 -6.51 16.12
C ARG A 198 11.96 -5.66 17.32
N LEU A 199 11.38 -4.48 17.10
CA LEU A 199 10.83 -3.63 18.15
C LEU A 199 9.55 -4.19 18.79
N GLY A 200 8.97 -5.25 18.21
CA GLY A 200 7.75 -5.89 18.67
C GLY A 200 6.49 -5.10 18.34
N LEU A 201 6.52 -4.23 17.31
CA LEU A 201 5.37 -3.39 16.95
C LEU A 201 4.21 -4.17 16.34
N HIS A 202 4.47 -5.37 15.79
CA HIS A 202 3.47 -6.35 15.35
C HIS A 202 2.75 -7.04 16.51
N MET A 203 3.19 -6.81 17.75
CA MET A 203 2.57 -7.36 18.94
C MET A 203 1.84 -6.28 19.72
N ARG A 204 0.66 -6.60 20.26
CA ARG A 204 -0.01 -5.74 21.24
C ARG A 204 0.90 -5.51 22.45
N SER A 205 0.93 -4.27 22.95
CA SER A 205 1.64 -3.90 24.18
C SER A 205 1.27 -4.84 25.33
N GLY A 206 2.27 -5.48 25.94
CA GLY A 206 2.07 -6.44 27.03
C GLY A 206 1.73 -7.87 26.60
N GLY A 207 1.55 -8.16 25.31
CA GLY A 207 1.39 -9.53 24.81
C GLY A 207 2.68 -10.34 24.96
N ALA A 208 2.62 -11.45 25.69
CA ALA A 208 3.72 -12.42 25.69
C ALA A 208 3.81 -13.05 24.29
N PRO A 209 5.01 -13.19 23.71
CA PRO A 209 5.16 -13.88 22.44
C PRO A 209 4.67 -15.32 22.60
N ALA A 210 3.94 -15.82 21.61
CA ALA A 210 3.61 -17.24 21.57
C ALA A 210 4.93 -18.03 21.54
N ALA A 211 5.10 -18.96 22.48
CA ALA A 211 6.30 -19.77 22.56
C ALA A 211 6.49 -20.54 21.24
N GLY A 212 7.49 -20.18 20.43
CA GLY A 212 7.94 -21.04 19.32
C GLY A 212 8.33 -20.40 17.98
N SER A 213 7.94 -19.17 17.64
CA SER A 213 8.12 -18.72 16.24
C SER A 213 9.35 -17.83 15.93
N PHE A 214 9.88 -17.05 16.88
CA PHE A 214 10.97 -16.10 16.58
C PHE A 214 11.94 -15.81 17.75
N ASP A 215 12.03 -16.70 18.74
CA ASP A 215 12.87 -16.50 19.93
C ASP A 215 14.34 -16.21 19.58
N PHE A 216 14.85 -16.75 18.46
CA PHE A 216 16.20 -16.45 18.00
C PHE A 216 16.39 -14.98 17.60
N LEU A 217 15.45 -14.38 16.85
CA LEU A 217 15.55 -12.96 16.44
C LEU A 217 15.22 -12.00 17.58
N ALA A 218 14.35 -12.41 18.51
CA ALA A 218 14.00 -11.63 19.69
C ALA A 218 15.18 -11.44 20.67
N ASN A 219 16.19 -12.30 20.62
CA ASN A 219 17.35 -12.23 21.49
C ASN A 219 18.40 -11.17 21.09
N PHE A 220 18.33 -10.61 19.86
CA PHE A 220 19.39 -9.73 19.33
C PHE A 220 19.07 -8.23 19.36
N LEU A 221 17.81 -7.82 19.59
CA LEU A 221 17.48 -6.40 19.79
C LEU A 221 16.47 -6.23 20.94
N PRO A 222 16.55 -5.11 21.68
CA PRO A 222 15.63 -4.83 22.76
C PRO A 222 14.22 -4.60 22.18
N ARG A 223 13.30 -5.52 22.47
CA ARG A 223 11.87 -5.25 22.36
C ARG A 223 11.56 -3.96 23.13
N LEU A 224 10.71 -3.12 22.56
CA LEU A 224 10.32 -1.90 23.26
C LEU A 224 9.65 -2.26 24.61
N PRO A 225 9.95 -1.54 25.71
CA PRO A 225 9.24 -1.68 26.97
C PRO A 225 7.76 -1.30 26.80
N LEU A 226 6.92 -1.52 27.80
CA LEU A 226 5.55 -1.03 27.75
C LEU A 226 5.52 0.49 27.43
N PRO A 227 4.55 0.96 26.62
CA PRO A 227 4.43 2.38 26.32
C PRO A 227 4.26 3.18 27.62
N GLY A 228 4.96 4.31 27.71
CA GLY A 228 4.92 5.18 28.88
C GLY A 228 3.60 5.96 29.00
N ASP A 229 2.93 6.20 27.88
CA ASP A 229 1.64 6.86 27.82
C ASP A 229 0.82 6.42 26.59
N ALA A 230 -0.45 6.84 26.54
CA ALA A 230 -1.37 6.50 25.46
C ALA A 230 -0.95 7.08 24.09
N ILE A 231 -0.21 8.19 24.07
CA ILE A 231 0.29 8.78 22.83
C ILE A 231 1.40 7.88 22.26
N GLU A 232 2.33 7.40 23.08
CA GLU A 232 3.36 6.45 22.65
C GLU A 232 2.75 5.13 22.18
N GLU A 233 1.69 4.65 22.82
CA GLU A 233 0.96 3.47 22.35
C GLU A 233 0.37 3.69 20.95
N GLN A 234 -0.24 4.85 20.69
CA GLN A 234 -0.76 5.21 19.39
C GLN A 234 0.36 5.35 18.34
N GLU A 235 1.46 6.05 18.66
CA GLU A 235 2.62 6.20 17.77
C GLU A 235 3.17 4.83 17.31
N ARG A 236 3.20 3.84 18.21
CA ARG A 236 3.65 2.47 17.92
C ARG A 236 2.67 1.71 17.03
N ALA A 237 1.37 1.83 17.28
CA ALA A 237 0.34 1.23 16.44
C ALA A 237 0.35 1.84 15.03
N ASP A 238 0.43 3.16 14.92
CA ASP A 238 0.49 3.88 13.65
C ASP A 238 1.76 3.51 12.87
N ALA A 239 2.91 3.45 13.55
CA ALA A 239 4.16 3.01 12.95
C ALA A 239 4.05 1.62 12.30
N TRP A 240 3.44 0.66 13.00
CA TRP A 240 3.21 -0.68 12.46
C TRP A 240 2.37 -0.63 11.19
N TRP A 241 1.23 0.05 11.21
CA TRP A 241 0.29 0.05 10.08
C TRP A 241 0.82 0.81 8.86
N ILE A 242 1.61 1.87 9.07
CA ILE A 242 2.30 2.57 7.98
C ILE A 242 3.38 1.67 7.35
N VAL A 243 4.21 1.02 8.16
CA VAL A 243 5.24 0.08 7.66
C VAL A 243 4.60 -1.12 6.97
N TYR A 244 3.51 -1.67 7.53
CA TYR A 244 2.75 -2.74 6.92
C TYR A 244 2.21 -2.34 5.53
N THR A 245 1.60 -1.16 5.43
CA THR A 245 1.12 -0.60 4.16
C THR A 245 2.25 -0.51 3.13
N LEU A 246 3.40 0.04 3.54
CA LEU A 246 4.59 0.14 2.70
C LEU A 246 5.06 -1.22 2.18
N VAL A 247 5.12 -2.24 3.04
CA VAL A 247 5.51 -3.60 2.65
C VAL A 247 4.51 -4.18 1.64
N LYS A 248 3.21 -4.10 1.91
CA LYS A 248 2.19 -4.65 1.00
C LYS A 248 2.18 -3.96 -0.35
N PHE A 249 2.37 -2.65 -0.36
CA PHE A 249 2.52 -1.89 -1.58
C PHE A 249 3.77 -2.29 -2.36
N ALA A 250 4.93 -2.34 -1.69
CA ALA A 250 6.20 -2.64 -2.32
C ALA A 250 6.23 -4.06 -2.95
N GLN A 251 5.58 -5.04 -2.32
CA GLN A 251 5.40 -6.40 -2.86
C GLN A 251 4.69 -6.43 -4.22
N VAL A 252 3.79 -5.47 -4.49
CA VAL A 252 3.05 -5.42 -5.75
C VAL A 252 3.82 -4.67 -6.83
N ILE A 253 4.51 -3.59 -6.47
CA ILE A 253 5.26 -2.77 -7.43
C ILE A 253 6.59 -3.41 -7.83
N TYR A 254 7.22 -4.16 -6.91
CA TYR A 254 8.50 -4.79 -7.16
C TYR A 254 8.35 -6.24 -7.66
N VAL A 255 8.94 -6.52 -8.82
CA VAL A 255 8.99 -7.89 -9.37
C VAL A 255 10.13 -8.65 -8.71
N GLY A 256 9.84 -9.29 -7.58
CA GLY A 256 10.74 -10.19 -6.89
C GLY A 256 10.00 -10.97 -5.80
N SER A 257 10.46 -12.18 -5.47
CA SER A 257 9.86 -12.94 -4.37
C SER A 257 10.20 -12.24 -3.05
N PRO A 258 9.23 -11.67 -2.32
CA PRO A 258 9.51 -11.15 -0.99
C PRO A 258 9.77 -12.35 -0.07
N ASP A 259 10.97 -12.42 0.51
CA ASP A 259 11.39 -13.53 1.38
C ASP A 259 10.78 -13.42 2.80
N VAL A 260 10.15 -12.28 3.13
CA VAL A 260 9.57 -12.04 4.46
C VAL A 260 8.15 -12.60 4.47
N SER A 261 8.09 -13.85 4.92
CA SER A 261 6.94 -14.74 5.06
C SER A 261 5.71 -14.10 5.74
N SER A 262 4.52 -14.53 5.29
CA SER A 262 3.18 -14.27 5.86
C SER A 262 2.96 -14.89 7.25
N THR A 263 4.02 -15.16 8.01
CA THR A 263 4.01 -15.89 9.28
C THR A 263 4.22 -15.00 10.49
N VAL A 264 4.22 -13.67 10.32
CA VAL A 264 4.29 -12.75 11.44
C VAL A 264 2.90 -12.62 12.05
N ASP A 265 2.76 -13.00 13.32
CA ASP A 265 1.51 -12.82 14.06
C ASP A 265 1.22 -11.33 14.23
N ILE A 266 0.17 -10.85 13.56
CA ILE A 266 -0.26 -9.47 13.68
C ILE A 266 -1.28 -9.43 14.81
N THR A 267 -0.99 -8.67 15.87
CA THR A 267 -1.94 -8.43 16.96
C THR A 267 -2.19 -6.97 17.32
N PRO A 268 -1.57 -5.92 16.71
CA PRO A 268 -1.96 -4.55 17.02
C PRO A 268 -3.39 -4.35 16.53
N PRO A 269 -4.26 -3.69 17.32
CA PRO A 269 -5.61 -3.40 16.88
C PRO A 269 -5.57 -2.49 15.64
N TRP A 270 -6.67 -2.48 14.88
CA TRP A 270 -6.87 -1.43 13.89
C TRP A 270 -6.76 -0.05 14.59
N PRO A 271 -6.18 0.99 13.93
CA PRO A 271 -6.01 2.34 14.48
C PRO A 271 -7.26 2.97 15.11
N ASP A 272 -8.44 2.46 14.76
CA ASP A 272 -9.75 3.01 15.11
C ASP A 272 -10.26 2.50 16.46
N ALA A 273 -9.79 1.34 16.91
CA ALA A 273 -10.38 0.62 18.05
C ALA A 273 -10.11 1.28 19.41
N ALA A 274 -9.20 2.26 19.48
CA ALA A 274 -8.79 2.90 20.73
C ALA A 274 -9.76 3.99 21.22
N LYS A 275 -10.52 4.63 20.32
CA LYS A 275 -11.32 5.82 20.67
C LYS A 275 -12.56 5.53 21.51
N ASP A 276 -13.16 4.36 21.34
CA ASP A 276 -14.48 4.09 21.95
C ASP A 276 -14.41 3.33 23.27
N GLY A 277 -13.22 2.85 23.68
CA GLY A 277 -13.05 2.06 24.92
C GLY A 277 -13.92 0.79 25.04
N SER A 278 -14.74 0.48 24.03
CA SER A 278 -15.82 -0.50 24.07
C SER A 278 -15.53 -1.76 23.25
N CYS A 279 -14.52 -1.72 22.39
CA CYS A 279 -14.10 -2.86 21.58
C CYS A 279 -13.07 -3.74 22.28
N VAL A 280 -13.45 -4.30 23.44
CA VAL A 280 -12.93 -5.60 23.85
C VAL A 280 -14.07 -6.61 23.69
N PRO A 281 -14.29 -7.17 22.49
CA PRO A 281 -14.99 -8.44 22.42
C PRO A 281 -14.13 -9.45 23.18
N ASN A 282 -14.64 -9.84 24.34
CA ASN A 282 -14.06 -10.82 25.26
C ASN A 282 -13.31 -11.96 24.53
N GLY A 283 -11.98 -12.01 24.71
CA GLY A 283 -11.20 -13.24 24.58
C GLY A 283 -10.79 -13.72 23.18
N ALA A 284 -11.15 -13.03 22.09
CA ALA A 284 -10.69 -13.42 20.76
C ALA A 284 -9.27 -12.86 20.49
N ASN A 285 -8.24 -13.54 21.01
CA ASN A 285 -6.82 -13.34 20.67
C ASN A 285 -6.53 -13.72 19.20
N GLY A 286 -7.27 -13.18 18.23
CA GLY A 286 -7.08 -13.47 16.81
C GLY A 286 -6.36 -12.35 16.08
N ASP A 287 -5.65 -12.72 15.02
CA ASP A 287 -5.05 -11.79 14.07
C ASP A 287 -6.14 -10.92 13.42
N PRO A 288 -6.12 -9.58 13.61
CA PRO A 288 -7.16 -8.69 13.09
C PRO A 288 -7.19 -8.70 11.55
N VAL A 289 -6.06 -8.94 10.88
CA VAL A 289 -6.00 -9.06 9.43
C VAL A 289 -6.73 -10.32 8.97
N SER A 290 -6.43 -11.47 9.58
CA SER A 290 -7.14 -12.72 9.29
C SER A 290 -8.65 -12.60 9.57
N GLN A 291 -9.03 -11.97 10.69
CA GLN A 291 -10.45 -11.74 11.00
C GLN A 291 -11.14 -10.88 9.94
N PHE A 292 -10.49 -9.80 9.47
CA PHE A 292 -11.02 -8.94 8.42
C PHE A 292 -11.13 -9.67 7.08
N LEU A 293 -10.12 -10.44 6.67
CA LEU A 293 -10.15 -11.20 5.41
C LEU A 293 -11.21 -12.32 5.42
N LEU A 294 -11.60 -12.80 6.59
CA LEU A 294 -12.68 -13.79 6.77
C LEU A 294 -14.05 -13.13 6.97
N ALA A 295 -14.10 -11.83 7.27
CA ALA A 295 -15.35 -11.13 7.53
C ALA A 295 -16.16 -10.95 6.24
N GLN A 296 -17.46 -11.29 6.29
CA GLN A 296 -18.36 -11.06 5.16
C GLN A 296 -18.95 -9.64 5.14
N TYR A 297 -18.85 -8.92 6.26
CA TYR A 297 -19.38 -7.57 6.42
C TYR A 297 -18.50 -6.76 7.36
N PHE A 298 -18.22 -5.51 6.99
CA PHE A 298 -17.56 -4.52 7.84
C PHE A 298 -18.24 -3.18 7.59
N GLY A 299 -18.51 -2.44 8.67
CA GLY A 299 -18.98 -1.07 8.59
C GLY A 299 -17.78 -0.13 8.46
N THR A 300 -17.90 0.91 7.63
CA THR A 300 -16.91 2.00 7.53
C THR A 300 -17.23 3.18 8.47
N GLU A 301 -18.32 3.07 9.23
CA GLU A 301 -18.75 4.10 10.17
C GLU A 301 -17.78 4.18 11.35
N GLY A 302 -17.25 5.38 11.61
CA GLY A 302 -16.33 5.63 12.74
C GLY A 302 -14.87 5.26 12.50
N GLU A 303 -14.53 4.78 11.29
CA GLU A 303 -13.16 4.40 10.97
C GLU A 303 -12.24 5.62 10.87
N THR A 304 -10.94 5.41 11.07
CA THR A 304 -9.93 6.44 10.83
C THR A 304 -9.33 6.21 9.44
N PRO A 305 -8.73 7.24 8.83
CA PRO A 305 -8.10 7.10 7.52
C PRO A 305 -7.02 6.01 7.52
N LEU A 306 -6.29 5.86 8.63
CA LEU A 306 -5.26 4.84 8.75
C LEU A 306 -5.84 3.43 8.87
N GLY A 307 -6.99 3.27 9.54
CA GLY A 307 -7.71 2.00 9.59
C GLY A 307 -8.16 1.54 8.22
N LEU A 308 -8.78 2.43 7.45
CA LEU A 308 -9.14 2.17 6.06
C LEU A 308 -7.92 1.86 5.19
N GLN A 309 -6.83 2.62 5.33
CA GLN A 309 -5.58 2.40 4.60
C GLN A 309 -4.97 1.03 4.92
N ALA A 310 -4.95 0.64 6.21
CA ALA A 310 -4.43 -0.63 6.66
C ALA A 310 -5.24 -1.81 6.11
N ARG A 311 -6.58 -1.69 6.06
CA ARG A 311 -7.46 -2.69 5.45
C ARG A 311 -7.28 -2.80 3.94
N ALA A 312 -7.23 -1.67 3.23
CA ALA A 312 -6.93 -1.66 1.80
C ALA A 312 -5.58 -2.33 1.51
N SER A 313 -4.58 -2.12 2.38
CA SER A 313 -3.27 -2.77 2.29
C SER A 313 -3.33 -4.28 2.57
N ALA A 314 -4.18 -4.72 3.50
CA ALA A 314 -4.42 -6.14 3.75
C ALA A 314 -5.06 -6.83 2.53
N LEU A 315 -6.06 -6.20 1.91
CA LEU A 315 -6.68 -6.66 0.66
C LEU A 315 -5.63 -6.75 -0.45
N LEU A 316 -4.77 -5.74 -0.59
CA LEU A 316 -3.68 -5.72 -1.57
C LEU A 316 -2.70 -6.88 -1.34
N GLY A 317 -2.31 -7.13 -0.09
CA GLY A 317 -1.42 -8.23 0.27
C GLY A 317 -2.01 -9.60 -0.06
N GLU A 318 -3.31 -9.81 0.21
CA GLU A 318 -3.99 -11.06 -0.09
C GLU A 318 -4.21 -11.25 -1.59
N ALA A 319 -4.54 -10.18 -2.32
CA ALA A 319 -4.63 -10.19 -3.79
C ALA A 319 -3.28 -10.57 -4.42
N HIS A 320 -2.19 -9.99 -3.91
CA HIS A 320 -0.83 -10.35 -4.33
C HIS A 320 -0.51 -11.82 -4.04
N SER A 321 -0.90 -12.34 -2.87
CA SER A 321 -0.71 -13.75 -2.50
C SER A 321 -1.40 -14.71 -3.48
N ILE A 322 -2.64 -14.42 -3.85
CA ILE A 322 -3.40 -15.21 -4.86
C ILE A 322 -2.73 -15.12 -6.23
N ALA A 323 -2.38 -13.91 -6.68
CA ALA A 323 -1.72 -13.70 -7.97
C ALA A 323 -0.36 -14.42 -8.03
N ALA A 324 0.44 -14.32 -6.97
CA ALA A 324 1.74 -14.99 -6.86
C ALA A 324 1.59 -16.52 -6.88
N ALA A 325 0.58 -17.08 -6.22
CA ALA A 325 0.29 -18.51 -6.30
C ALA A 325 0.01 -18.93 -7.74
N TYR A 326 -0.81 -18.17 -8.48
CA TYR A 326 -1.13 -18.45 -9.87
C TYR A 326 0.08 -18.35 -10.80
N TYR A 327 0.97 -17.37 -10.58
CA TYR A 327 2.20 -17.25 -11.36
C TYR A 327 3.19 -18.39 -11.11
N ARG A 328 3.22 -18.95 -9.88
CA ARG A 328 4.04 -20.13 -9.56
C ARG A 328 3.49 -21.39 -10.21
N ASP A 329 2.17 -21.55 -10.22
CA ASP A 329 1.49 -22.70 -10.82
C ASP A 329 0.14 -22.27 -11.39
N SER A 330 0.05 -22.15 -12.72
CA SER A 330 -1.18 -21.73 -13.40
C SER A 330 -2.28 -22.79 -13.36
N SER A 331 -1.94 -24.07 -13.08
CA SER A 331 -2.91 -25.17 -13.00
C SER A 331 -3.82 -25.06 -11.78
N ILE A 332 -3.40 -24.32 -10.74
CA ILE A 332 -4.22 -24.10 -9.54
C ILE A 332 -5.52 -23.36 -9.86
N SER A 333 -5.61 -22.66 -11.00
CA SER A 333 -6.84 -22.01 -11.46
C SER A 333 -7.99 -22.99 -11.68
N GLN A 334 -7.71 -24.30 -11.80
CA GLN A 334 -8.71 -25.37 -11.90
C GLN A 334 -9.14 -25.92 -10.53
N SER A 335 -8.44 -25.56 -9.46
CA SER A 335 -8.76 -26.00 -8.10
C SER A 335 -9.97 -25.23 -7.56
N ALA A 336 -10.98 -25.96 -7.07
CA ALA A 336 -12.16 -25.36 -6.44
C ALA A 336 -11.80 -24.44 -5.26
N GLY A 337 -10.76 -24.79 -4.49
CA GLY A 337 -10.29 -23.96 -3.37
C GLY A 337 -9.69 -22.64 -3.82
N PHE A 338 -8.94 -22.62 -4.92
CA PHE A 338 -8.40 -21.40 -5.50
C PHE A 338 -9.51 -20.49 -6.01
N CYS A 339 -10.47 -21.03 -6.78
CA CYS A 339 -11.61 -20.26 -7.27
C CYS A 339 -12.43 -19.68 -6.12
N SER A 340 -12.71 -20.47 -5.08
CA SER A 340 -13.44 -20.01 -3.90
C SER A 340 -12.72 -18.85 -3.21
N ARG A 341 -11.40 -18.95 -3.02
CA ARG A 341 -10.58 -17.89 -2.39
C ARG A 341 -10.57 -16.62 -3.25
N LEU A 342 -10.40 -16.75 -4.56
CA LEU A 342 -10.44 -15.63 -5.50
C LEU A 342 -11.78 -14.92 -5.47
N THR A 343 -12.91 -15.64 -5.58
CA THR A 343 -14.25 -15.05 -5.56
C THR A 343 -14.58 -14.43 -4.21
N THR A 344 -14.16 -15.04 -3.10
CA THR A 344 -14.36 -14.48 -1.75
C THR A 344 -13.64 -13.15 -1.62
N LEU A 345 -12.37 -13.10 -2.04
CA LEU A 345 -11.58 -11.86 -1.99
C LEU A 345 -12.13 -10.80 -2.94
N ASP A 346 -12.50 -11.17 -4.18
CA ASP A 346 -13.10 -10.26 -5.15
C ASP A 346 -14.34 -9.57 -4.58
N ASN A 347 -15.28 -10.35 -4.02
CA ASN A 347 -16.47 -9.80 -3.36
C ASN A 347 -16.10 -8.88 -2.19
N LEU A 348 -15.09 -9.25 -1.39
CA LEU A 348 -14.63 -8.44 -0.26
C LEU A 348 -14.07 -7.09 -0.72
N ILE A 349 -13.23 -7.08 -1.76
CA ILE A 349 -12.68 -5.85 -2.33
C ILE A 349 -13.79 -4.99 -2.93
N GLN A 350 -14.72 -5.57 -3.68
CA GLN A 350 -15.84 -4.81 -4.28
C GLN A 350 -16.75 -4.19 -3.23
N ASN A 351 -17.07 -4.93 -2.16
CA ASN A 351 -17.83 -4.39 -1.03
C ASN A 351 -17.06 -3.27 -0.34
N PHE A 352 -15.75 -3.45 -0.11
CA PHE A 352 -14.88 -2.42 0.48
C PHE A 352 -14.88 -1.17 -0.38
N PHE A 353 -14.60 -1.32 -1.67
CA PHE A 353 -14.52 -0.21 -2.61
C PHE A 353 -15.84 0.55 -2.72
N SER A 354 -16.98 -0.15 -2.68
CA SER A 354 -18.32 0.45 -2.73
C SER A 354 -18.71 1.16 -1.44
N SER A 355 -18.13 0.78 -0.30
CA SER A 355 -18.35 1.43 1.00
C SER A 355 -17.51 2.70 1.22
N LEU A 356 -16.50 2.95 0.37
CA LEU A 356 -15.63 4.12 0.49
C LEU A 356 -16.36 5.41 0.06
N PRO A 357 -16.26 6.50 0.84
CA PRO A 357 -16.77 7.79 0.44
C PRO A 357 -15.95 8.34 -0.75
N TYR A 358 -16.62 9.08 -1.64
CA TYR A 358 -15.94 9.69 -2.77
C TYR A 358 -15.06 10.86 -2.31
N PRO A 359 -13.76 10.93 -2.67
CA PRO A 359 -12.85 11.95 -2.13
C PRO A 359 -13.33 13.40 -2.31
N ALA A 360 -13.97 13.72 -3.45
CA ALA A 360 -14.45 15.08 -3.72
C ALA A 360 -15.69 15.49 -2.91
N THR A 361 -16.38 14.53 -2.27
CA THR A 361 -17.55 14.83 -1.42
C THR A 361 -17.15 15.20 0.00
N LEU A 362 -15.89 14.99 0.37
CA LEU A 362 -15.38 15.27 1.70
C LEU A 362 -15.10 16.77 1.82
N SER A 363 -15.92 17.45 2.63
CA SER A 363 -15.78 18.89 2.87
C SER A 363 -14.51 19.17 3.67
N ARG A 364 -13.64 20.03 3.12
CA ARG A 364 -12.44 20.56 3.76
C ARG A 364 -12.82 21.62 4.79
N SER A 365 -13.50 21.26 5.88
CA SER A 365 -13.71 22.22 6.96
C SER A 365 -12.42 22.32 7.79
N PRO A 366 -11.65 23.42 7.69
CA PRO A 366 -10.42 23.56 8.44
C PRO A 366 -10.79 23.78 9.92
N GLY A 367 -10.46 22.83 10.79
CA GLY A 367 -10.60 22.99 12.24
C GLY A 367 -11.85 22.40 12.88
N THR A 368 -12.81 21.89 12.10
CA THR A 368 -13.80 20.92 12.62
C THR A 368 -13.26 19.56 12.24
N GLY A 369 -13.00 18.69 13.22
CA GLY A 369 -12.37 17.38 13.03
C GLY A 369 -13.16 16.42 12.15
N GLY A 370 -13.28 16.74 10.86
CA GLY A 370 -13.72 15.83 9.82
C GLY A 370 -12.79 14.63 9.81
N ALA A 371 -13.38 13.44 9.74
CA ALA A 371 -12.67 12.20 9.97
C ALA A 371 -11.57 11.90 8.92
N TYR A 372 -11.61 12.52 7.73
CA TYR A 372 -10.70 12.20 6.62
C TYR A 372 -10.35 13.42 5.76
N THR A 373 -9.09 13.54 5.33
CA THR A 373 -8.72 14.42 4.21
C THR A 373 -9.02 13.73 2.87
N SER A 374 -9.25 14.52 1.81
CA SER A 374 -9.45 13.97 0.46
C SER A 374 -8.21 13.22 -0.05
N GLN A 375 -7.01 13.62 0.37
CA GLN A 375 -5.73 12.97 0.03
C GLN A 375 -5.61 11.58 0.67
N GLN A 376 -6.00 11.46 1.94
CA GLN A 376 -6.05 10.17 2.63
C GLN A 376 -7.04 9.21 1.96
N MET A 377 -8.24 9.70 1.64
CA MET A 377 -9.24 8.87 0.99
C MET A 377 -8.80 8.45 -0.43
N LEU A 378 -8.11 9.33 -1.15
CA LEU A 378 -7.50 9.00 -2.43
C LEU A 378 -6.48 7.87 -2.30
N LEU A 379 -5.66 7.85 -1.25
CA LEU A 379 -4.74 6.75 -0.97
C LEU A 379 -5.48 5.42 -0.75
N VAL A 380 -6.55 5.43 0.05
CA VAL A 380 -7.37 4.23 0.29
C VAL A 380 -8.00 3.71 -1.01
N VAL A 381 -8.56 4.61 -1.81
CA VAL A 381 -9.13 4.28 -3.13
C VAL A 381 -8.06 3.69 -4.06
N ASN A 382 -6.87 4.29 -4.11
CA ASN A 382 -5.78 3.82 -4.96
C ASN A 382 -5.28 2.44 -4.53
N LEU A 383 -5.10 2.20 -3.23
CA LEU A 383 -4.71 0.89 -2.70
C LEU A 383 -5.76 -0.19 -3.00
N THR A 384 -7.05 0.16 -2.86
CA THR A 384 -8.17 -0.76 -3.14
C THR A 384 -8.26 -1.10 -4.63
N ALA A 385 -8.16 -0.09 -5.50
CA ALA A 385 -8.12 -0.30 -6.95
C ALA A 385 -6.90 -1.12 -7.36
N LEU A 386 -5.74 -0.88 -6.73
CA LEU A 386 -4.54 -1.66 -6.97
C LEU A 386 -4.74 -3.11 -6.53
N ALA A 387 -5.40 -3.38 -5.40
CA ALA A 387 -5.72 -4.73 -4.95
C ALA A 387 -6.59 -5.47 -5.98
N GLN A 388 -7.64 -4.80 -6.48
CA GLN A 388 -8.52 -5.34 -7.51
C GLN A 388 -7.78 -5.63 -8.81
N ILE A 389 -6.91 -4.70 -9.27
CA ILE A 389 -6.07 -4.90 -10.45
C ILE A 389 -5.12 -6.07 -10.23
N THR A 390 -4.42 -6.14 -9.09
CA THR A 390 -3.50 -7.22 -8.76
C THR A 390 -4.19 -8.59 -8.78
N LEU A 391 -5.42 -8.69 -8.27
CA LEU A 391 -6.20 -9.93 -8.26
C LEU A 391 -6.56 -10.41 -9.67
N HIS A 392 -6.97 -9.50 -10.56
CA HIS A 392 -7.50 -9.85 -11.89
C HIS A 392 -6.48 -9.81 -13.03
N CYS A 393 -5.37 -9.06 -12.88
CA CYS A 393 -4.36 -8.89 -13.91
C CYS A 393 -3.80 -10.20 -14.47
N PRO A 394 -3.54 -11.26 -13.67
CA PRO A 394 -3.04 -12.53 -14.21
C PRO A 394 -3.99 -13.21 -15.22
N PHE A 395 -5.27 -12.85 -15.19
CA PHE A 395 -6.33 -13.42 -16.03
C PHE A 395 -6.77 -12.49 -17.16
N ALA A 396 -6.38 -11.21 -17.14
CA ALA A 396 -6.92 -10.18 -18.03
C ALA A 396 -6.75 -10.50 -19.52
N LEU A 397 -5.63 -11.12 -19.92
CA LEU A 397 -5.39 -11.46 -21.33
C LEU A 397 -6.31 -12.58 -21.86
N MET A 398 -6.74 -13.49 -20.98
CA MET A 398 -7.50 -14.68 -21.36
C MET A 398 -8.98 -14.58 -21.00
N HIS A 399 -9.35 -13.67 -20.10
CA HIS A 399 -10.68 -13.57 -19.53
C HIS A 399 -11.20 -12.12 -19.59
N VAL A 400 -12.10 -11.85 -20.54
CA VAL A 400 -12.67 -10.52 -20.79
C VAL A 400 -13.26 -9.88 -19.52
N PRO A 401 -14.03 -10.58 -18.67
CA PRO A 401 -14.53 -9.98 -17.43
C PRO A 401 -13.41 -9.54 -16.48
N SER A 402 -12.30 -10.28 -16.39
CA SER A 402 -11.18 -9.90 -15.53
C SER A 402 -10.47 -8.65 -16.05
N ASN A 403 -10.26 -8.54 -17.38
CA ASN A 403 -9.71 -7.33 -17.98
C ASN A 403 -10.61 -6.12 -17.68
N ARG A 404 -11.92 -6.28 -17.91
CA ARG A 404 -12.90 -5.24 -17.63
C ARG A 404 -12.81 -4.73 -16.18
N VAL A 405 -12.74 -5.64 -15.21
CA VAL A 405 -12.58 -5.29 -13.79
C VAL A 405 -11.29 -4.50 -13.54
N CYS A 406 -10.16 -4.88 -14.17
CA CYS A 406 -8.92 -4.10 -14.08
C CYS A 406 -9.11 -2.67 -14.61
N VAL A 407 -9.74 -2.53 -15.78
CA VAL A 407 -9.95 -1.24 -16.45
C VAL A 407 -10.91 -0.35 -15.65
N GLU A 408 -12.04 -0.88 -15.20
CA GLU A 408 -13.01 -0.15 -14.37
C GLU A 408 -12.38 0.32 -13.05
N SER A 409 -11.55 -0.52 -12.43
CA SER A 409 -10.82 -0.16 -11.21
C SER A 409 -9.82 0.97 -11.44
N ALA A 410 -9.08 0.92 -12.55
CA ALA A 410 -8.14 1.98 -12.93
C ALA A 410 -8.89 3.30 -13.23
N ILE A 411 -10.00 3.25 -13.96
CA ILE A 411 -10.84 4.43 -14.23
C ILE A 411 -11.34 5.03 -12.92
N ARG A 412 -11.89 4.21 -12.02
CA ARG A 412 -12.42 4.69 -10.72
C ARG A 412 -11.34 5.36 -9.87
N ALA A 413 -10.13 4.79 -9.82
CA ALA A 413 -9.00 5.39 -9.11
C ALA A 413 -8.58 6.73 -9.72
N VAL A 414 -8.56 6.84 -11.04
CA VAL A 414 -8.26 8.10 -11.73
C VAL A 414 -9.37 9.14 -11.53
N GLN A 415 -10.64 8.73 -11.56
CA GLN A 415 -11.77 9.63 -11.30
C GLN A 415 -11.73 10.21 -9.89
N ALA A 416 -11.19 9.47 -8.91
CA ALA A 416 -11.00 9.94 -7.55
C ALA A 416 -10.03 11.14 -7.44
N LEU A 417 -9.24 11.42 -8.49
CA LEU A 417 -8.42 12.64 -8.58
C LEU A 417 -9.24 13.90 -8.93
N ASN A 418 -10.44 13.73 -9.49
CA ASN A 418 -11.29 14.86 -9.87
C ASN A 418 -11.74 15.62 -8.62
N GLY A 419 -11.52 16.94 -8.61
CA GLY A 419 -11.88 17.80 -7.47
C GLY A 419 -10.79 17.95 -6.41
N MET A 420 -9.58 17.40 -6.63
CA MET A 420 -8.43 17.63 -5.77
C MET A 420 -7.83 19.03 -6.03
N GLU A 421 -8.20 20.00 -5.18
CA GLU A 421 -7.76 21.40 -5.28
C GLU A 421 -6.33 21.64 -4.75
N ASP A 422 -5.87 20.86 -3.76
CA ASP A 422 -4.55 21.00 -3.17
C ASP A 422 -3.63 19.84 -3.58
N GLN A 423 -2.70 20.20 -4.46
CA GLN A 423 -1.73 19.31 -5.08
C GLN A 423 -0.32 19.59 -4.56
N LYS A 424 -0.16 20.22 -3.38
CA LYS A 424 1.19 20.47 -2.85
C LYS A 424 1.87 19.17 -2.41
N ILE A 425 1.13 18.27 -1.75
CA ILE A 425 1.63 16.99 -1.24
C ILE A 425 0.71 15.86 -1.67
N MET A 426 1.32 14.76 -2.07
CA MET A 426 0.67 13.53 -2.47
C MET A 426 1.46 12.40 -1.86
N ASN A 427 0.74 11.44 -1.27
CA ASN A 427 1.41 10.26 -0.76
C ASN A 427 2.14 9.55 -1.92
N PRO A 428 3.44 9.22 -1.78
CA PRO A 428 4.22 8.59 -2.85
C PRO A 428 3.62 7.28 -3.36
N ILE A 429 2.89 6.55 -2.50
CA ILE A 429 2.16 5.34 -2.88
C ILE A 429 1.12 5.64 -3.96
N CYS A 430 0.40 6.75 -3.87
CA CYS A 430 -0.55 7.19 -4.91
C CYS A 430 0.18 7.41 -6.24
N VAL A 431 1.26 8.21 -6.21
CA VAL A 431 2.04 8.57 -7.40
C VAL A 431 2.56 7.31 -8.10
N MET A 432 3.10 6.36 -7.34
CA MET A 432 3.59 5.09 -7.86
C MET A 432 2.46 4.20 -8.41
N SER A 433 1.29 4.20 -7.77
CA SER A 433 0.12 3.43 -8.22
C SER A 433 -0.42 3.89 -9.58
N TRP A 434 -0.29 5.17 -9.90
CA TRP A 434 -0.71 5.73 -11.19
C TRP A 434 0.01 5.12 -12.38
N GLY A 435 1.26 4.69 -12.21
CA GLY A 435 1.97 3.92 -13.23
C GLY A 435 1.23 2.62 -13.58
N ALA A 436 0.79 1.87 -12.56
CA ALA A 436 0.02 0.65 -12.75
C ALA A 436 -1.32 0.92 -13.45
N PHE A 437 -2.04 1.97 -13.02
CA PHE A 437 -3.32 2.35 -13.63
C PHE A 437 -3.15 2.74 -15.10
N PHE A 438 -2.14 3.57 -15.40
CA PHE A 438 -1.82 3.94 -16.77
C PHE A 438 -1.52 2.73 -17.65
N SER A 439 -0.75 1.75 -17.16
CA SER A 439 -0.45 0.55 -17.92
C SER A 439 -1.68 -0.29 -18.25
N VAL A 440 -2.63 -0.41 -17.31
CA VAL A 440 -3.90 -1.11 -17.56
C VAL A 440 -4.71 -0.38 -18.63
N LEU A 441 -4.90 0.93 -18.47
CA LEU A 441 -5.68 1.76 -19.41
C LEU A 441 -5.06 1.78 -20.80
N HIS A 442 -3.75 1.95 -20.89
CA HIS A 442 -3.01 1.97 -22.15
C HIS A 442 -3.04 0.61 -22.85
N GLY A 443 -2.88 -0.49 -22.10
CA GLY A 443 -2.98 -1.85 -22.64
C GLY A 443 -4.35 -2.12 -23.24
N GLU A 444 -5.41 -1.69 -22.57
CA GLU A 444 -6.78 -1.84 -23.07
C GLU A 444 -7.06 -0.97 -24.29
N LEU A 445 -6.60 0.28 -24.30
CA LEU A 445 -6.72 1.17 -25.46
C LEU A 445 -6.06 0.56 -26.70
N GLY A 446 -4.86 -0.01 -26.54
CA GLY A 446 -4.18 -0.72 -27.61
C GLY A 446 -4.97 -1.93 -28.12
N ARG A 447 -5.60 -2.69 -27.21
CA ARG A 447 -6.45 -3.85 -27.56
C ARG A 447 -7.68 -3.43 -28.36
N LEU A 448 -8.38 -2.37 -27.93
CA LEU A 448 -9.57 -1.86 -28.61
C LEU A 448 -9.24 -1.38 -30.02
N ARG A 449 -8.12 -0.67 -30.19
CA ARG A 449 -7.68 -0.13 -31.49
C ARG A 449 -7.12 -1.17 -32.44
N SER A 450 -6.58 -2.26 -31.91
CA SER A 450 -6.08 -3.38 -32.73
C SER A 450 -7.20 -4.27 -33.27
N ARG A 451 -8.45 -4.10 -32.82
CA ARG A 451 -9.59 -4.83 -33.41
C ARG A 451 -9.72 -4.37 -34.86
N PRO A 452 -9.62 -5.28 -35.85
CA PRO A 452 -9.89 -4.93 -37.24
C PRO A 452 -11.26 -4.28 -37.28
N TRP A 453 -11.36 -3.08 -37.86
CA TRP A 453 -12.64 -2.44 -38.10
C TRP A 453 -13.48 -3.40 -38.94
N GLN A 454 -14.28 -4.24 -38.30
CA GLN A 454 -15.27 -5.07 -38.95
C GLN A 454 -16.25 -4.07 -39.53
N GLY A 455 -16.12 -3.89 -40.84
CA GLY A 455 -16.67 -2.76 -41.57
C GLY A 455 -18.12 -2.49 -41.21
N TYR A 456 -18.47 -1.20 -41.30
CA TYR A 456 -19.74 -0.50 -41.07
C TYR A 456 -21.05 -1.14 -41.60
N GLY A 457 -21.03 -2.38 -42.09
CA GLY A 457 -22.16 -3.04 -42.74
C GLY A 457 -23.15 -3.78 -41.84
N SER A 458 -22.92 -3.89 -40.53
CA SER A 458 -23.89 -4.50 -39.64
C SER A 458 -23.90 -3.76 -38.30
N ALA A 459 -24.95 -2.97 -38.08
CA ALA A 459 -25.25 -2.37 -36.79
C ALA A 459 -25.52 -3.49 -35.78
N SER A 460 -24.44 -4.05 -35.24
CA SER A 460 -24.47 -4.94 -34.10
C SER A 460 -24.81 -4.10 -32.88
N THR A 461 -26.10 -3.94 -32.62
CA THR A 461 -26.66 -3.47 -31.34
C THR A 461 -26.31 -4.36 -30.15
N ASP A 462 -25.48 -5.40 -30.36
CA ASP A 462 -24.99 -6.33 -29.34
C ASP A 462 -23.65 -5.90 -28.70
N GLN A 463 -23.22 -4.64 -28.86
CA GLN A 463 -22.39 -4.05 -27.81
C GLN A 463 -23.24 -4.03 -26.54
N GLY A 464 -23.09 -5.07 -25.72
CA GLY A 464 -23.81 -5.21 -24.48
C GLY A 464 -23.67 -3.90 -23.68
N PRO A 465 -24.72 -3.46 -22.97
CA PRO A 465 -24.82 -2.15 -22.30
C PRO A 465 -23.76 -1.87 -21.21
N ASN A 466 -22.75 -2.72 -21.12
CA ASN A 466 -21.77 -2.78 -20.06
C ASN A 466 -20.31 -2.81 -20.56
N GLU A 467 -20.00 -2.60 -21.85
CA GLU A 467 -18.59 -2.40 -22.26
C GLU A 467 -18.09 -1.01 -21.86
N VAL A 468 -16.92 -0.94 -21.23
CA VAL A 468 -16.23 0.32 -20.95
C VAL A 468 -15.91 1.00 -22.28
N SER A 469 -16.34 2.25 -22.44
CA SER A 469 -16.15 2.96 -23.70
C SER A 469 -14.68 3.38 -23.89
N GLU A 470 -14.21 3.40 -25.14
CA GLU A 470 -12.88 3.96 -25.48
C GLU A 470 -12.76 5.41 -24.97
N THR A 471 -13.86 6.16 -25.01
CA THR A 471 -13.94 7.53 -24.49
C THR A 471 -13.64 7.62 -23.00
N ASP A 472 -14.13 6.69 -22.17
CA ASP A 472 -13.86 6.69 -20.73
C ASP A 472 -12.37 6.44 -20.45
N ILE A 473 -11.76 5.51 -21.18
CA ILE A 473 -10.34 5.18 -21.06
C ILE A 473 -9.47 6.38 -21.45
N VAL A 474 -9.77 7.03 -22.59
CA VAL A 474 -9.04 8.21 -23.06
C VAL A 474 -9.20 9.38 -22.07
N ASN A 475 -10.40 9.58 -21.52
CA ASN A 475 -10.64 10.60 -20.52
C ASN A 475 -9.85 10.34 -19.23
N ALA A 476 -9.80 9.09 -18.76
CA ALA A 476 -8.98 8.71 -17.62
C ALA A 476 -7.48 8.96 -17.88
N ILE A 477 -6.94 8.54 -19.03
CA ILE A 477 -5.54 8.80 -19.39
C ILE A 477 -5.24 10.30 -19.41
N ARG A 478 -6.15 11.12 -19.97
CA ARG A 478 -6.01 12.58 -20.00
C ARG A 478 -6.03 13.19 -18.61
N SER A 479 -6.94 12.77 -17.73
CA SER A 479 -6.98 13.22 -16.34
C SER A 479 -5.69 12.89 -15.60
N LEU A 480 -5.16 11.67 -15.77
CA LEU A 480 -3.92 11.25 -15.15
C LEU A 480 -2.71 12.03 -15.67
N ALA A 481 -2.68 12.33 -16.98
CA ALA A 481 -1.65 13.15 -17.61
C ALA A 481 -1.69 14.61 -17.12
N SER A 482 -2.89 15.19 -17.02
CA SER A 482 -3.09 16.53 -16.49
C SER A 482 -2.62 16.63 -15.04
N PHE A 483 -2.99 15.66 -14.22
CA PHE A 483 -2.58 15.61 -12.81
C PHE A 483 -1.07 15.39 -12.66
N SER A 484 -0.47 14.49 -13.44
CA SER A 484 0.98 14.28 -13.40
C SER A 484 1.77 15.51 -13.90
N GLY A 485 1.17 16.30 -14.80
CA GLY A 485 1.78 17.49 -15.39
C GLY A 485 1.98 18.65 -14.42
N SER A 486 1.09 18.83 -13.44
CA SER A 486 1.25 19.85 -12.40
C SER A 486 2.37 19.51 -11.42
N TRP A 487 2.75 18.23 -11.34
CA TRP A 487 3.75 17.71 -10.40
C TRP A 487 5.15 17.56 -10.99
N SER A 488 5.26 17.38 -12.31
CA SER A 488 6.50 16.96 -12.97
C SER A 488 7.70 17.89 -12.77
N GLY A 489 7.50 19.13 -12.31
CA GLY A 489 8.59 20.03 -11.95
C GLY A 489 9.41 19.58 -10.73
N GLN A 490 8.88 18.67 -9.91
CA GLN A 490 9.51 18.28 -8.64
C GLN A 490 10.26 16.94 -8.70
N TYR A 491 9.89 16.01 -9.59
CA TYR A 491 10.44 14.65 -9.59
C TYR A 491 10.78 14.05 -10.96
N PRO A 492 11.96 13.41 -11.12
CA PRO A 492 12.35 12.73 -12.37
C PRO A 492 11.39 11.62 -12.80
N LEU A 493 10.85 10.86 -11.85
CA LEU A 493 9.90 9.78 -12.14
C LEU A 493 8.64 10.33 -12.82
N GLN A 494 8.12 11.45 -12.32
CA GLN A 494 6.93 12.08 -12.86
C GLN A 494 7.17 12.66 -14.25
N MET A 495 8.37 13.14 -14.55
CA MET A 495 8.75 13.54 -15.92
C MET A 495 8.71 12.35 -16.88
N THR A 496 9.19 11.18 -16.45
CA THR A 496 9.15 9.95 -17.25
C THR A 496 7.71 9.46 -17.46
N ILE A 497 6.91 9.44 -16.40
CA ILE A 497 5.49 9.08 -16.46
C ILE A 497 4.74 10.06 -17.36
N ARG A 498 4.97 11.37 -17.20
CA ARG A 498 4.39 12.43 -18.04
C ARG A 498 4.75 12.25 -19.51
N ALA A 499 6.01 12.03 -19.85
CA ALA A 499 6.43 11.86 -21.24
C ALA A 499 5.70 10.68 -21.90
N LYS A 500 5.57 9.56 -21.17
CA LYS A 500 4.80 8.39 -21.63
C LYS A 500 3.31 8.69 -21.75
N LEU A 501 2.73 9.36 -20.76
CA LEU A 501 1.31 9.77 -20.75
C LEU A 501 0.98 10.73 -21.90
N GLN A 502 1.84 11.72 -22.17
CA GLN A 502 1.66 12.68 -23.26
C GLN A 502 1.81 12.02 -24.63
N ALA A 503 2.77 11.11 -24.79
CA ALA A 503 2.90 10.33 -26.02
C ALA A 503 1.64 9.49 -26.27
N ALA A 504 1.14 8.79 -25.25
CA ALA A 504 -0.09 8.02 -25.33
C ALA A 504 -1.29 8.90 -25.67
N ALA A 505 -1.49 10.02 -24.96
CA ALA A 505 -2.59 10.95 -25.19
C ALA A 505 -2.55 11.64 -26.56
N SER A 506 -1.35 11.85 -27.13
CA SER A 506 -1.20 12.45 -28.47
C SER A 506 -1.47 11.45 -29.58
N SER A 507 -1.26 10.16 -29.32
CA SER A 507 -1.68 9.08 -30.21
C SER A 507 -3.16 8.71 -30.02
N ALA A 508 -3.81 9.25 -28.98
CA ALA A 508 -5.19 8.97 -28.61
C ALA A 508 -6.16 9.91 -29.29
#